data_AF-A0A9D6V7V6-F1
#
_entry.id   AF-A0A9D6V7V6-F1
#
_cell.length_a   1.000
_cell.length_b   1.000
_cell.length_c   1.000
_cell.angle_alpha   90.00
_cell.angle_beta   90.00
_cell.angle_gamma   90.00
#
_symmetry.space_group_name_H-M   'P 1'
#
loop_
_entity.id
_entity.type
_entity.pdbx_description
1 polymer ?
#
loop_
_entity_poly.entity_id
_entity_poly.type
_entity_poly.pdbx_seq_one_letter_code
_entity_poly.pdbx_strand_id
1 'polypeptide(L)'
;MIEIFESYKSALQRLQEALEAEKTVLNRDASIQRFEFVFELAWKICKVFLKEQGFICRSPKKCMKEAFKFGLIKDDSAWLNMIEDRNLTAHTYKEKIAEAIFSRLSNYLEKFKELENSLDERI
;
A
#
# COMPACT_ATOMS: atom_id res chain seq x y z
N MET A 1 1.95 -17.08 -5.32
CA MET A 1 2.57 -16.14 -4.36
C MET A 1 3.61 -15.26 -5.06
N ILE A 2 4.64 -15.86 -5.68
CA ILE A 2 5.74 -15.16 -6.38
C ILE A 2 5.24 -14.12 -7.39
N GLU A 3 4.33 -14.49 -8.30
CA GLU A 3 3.82 -13.56 -9.34
C GLU A 3 3.16 -12.29 -8.76
N ILE A 4 2.39 -12.42 -7.67
CA ILE A 4 1.74 -11.29 -7.00
C ILE A 4 2.79 -10.42 -6.31
N PHE A 5 3.84 -11.04 -5.75
CA PHE A 5 4.91 -10.31 -5.10
C PHE A 5 5.75 -9.52 -6.11
N GLU A 6 6.10 -10.10 -7.26
CA GLU A 6 6.77 -9.36 -8.34
C GLU A 6 5.92 -8.22 -8.88
N SER A 7 4.60 -8.43 -9.02
CA SER A 7 3.67 -7.36 -9.38
C SER A 7 3.66 -6.24 -8.34
N TYR A 8 3.72 -6.58 -7.05
CA TYR A 8 3.80 -5.63 -5.94
C TYR A 8 5.10 -4.80 -6.02
N LYS A 9 6.27 -5.45 -6.18
CA LYS A 9 7.56 -4.75 -6.33
C LYS A 9 7.55 -3.78 -7.50
N SER A 10 7.07 -4.23 -8.67
CA SER A 10 6.96 -3.39 -9.87
C SER A 10 6.03 -2.19 -9.64
N ALA A 11 4.88 -2.38 -8.99
CA ALA A 11 3.95 -1.29 -8.67
C ALA A 11 4.55 -0.32 -7.64
N LEU A 12 5.30 -0.82 -6.67
CA LEU A 12 5.94 -0.02 -5.62
C LEU A 12 7.05 0.86 -6.20
N GLN A 13 7.92 0.29 -7.03
CA GLN A 13 8.94 1.03 -7.77
C GLN A 13 8.31 2.15 -8.60
N ARG A 14 7.20 1.83 -9.28
CA ARG A 14 6.41 2.79 -10.03
C ARG A 14 5.84 3.92 -9.17
N LEU A 15 5.40 3.66 -7.94
CA LEU A 15 4.95 4.71 -7.02
C LEU A 15 6.12 5.60 -6.59
N GLN A 16 7.27 5.01 -6.28
CA GLN A 16 8.48 5.75 -5.93
C GLN A 16 8.86 6.74 -7.05
N GLU A 17 8.95 6.28 -8.29
CA GLU A 17 9.27 7.14 -9.45
C GLU A 17 8.30 8.32 -9.59
N ALA A 18 7.01 8.10 -9.32
CA ALA A 18 6.01 9.17 -9.39
C ALA A 18 6.17 10.20 -8.26
N LEU A 19 6.57 9.77 -7.07
CA LEU A 19 6.82 10.65 -5.92
C LEU A 19 8.14 11.42 -6.03
N GLU A 20 9.12 10.90 -6.77
CA GLU A 20 10.38 11.57 -7.07
C GLU A 20 10.26 12.61 -8.20
N ALA A 21 9.25 12.46 -9.06
CA ALA A 21 8.97 13.42 -10.14
C ALA A 21 8.43 14.76 -9.62
N GLU A 22 8.57 15.81 -10.43
CA GLU A 22 8.05 17.15 -10.11
C GLU A 22 6.54 17.09 -9.81
N LYS A 23 6.14 17.77 -8.73
CA LYS A 23 4.73 17.85 -8.36
C LYS A 23 3.98 18.76 -9.33
N THR A 24 3.20 18.13 -10.20
CA THR A 24 2.16 18.76 -11.03
C THR A 24 0.79 18.18 -10.64
N VAL A 25 -0.31 18.78 -11.09
CA VAL A 25 -1.67 18.20 -10.88
C VAL A 25 -1.75 16.79 -11.47
N LEU A 26 -1.21 16.60 -12.68
CA LEU A 26 -1.18 15.29 -13.34
C LEU A 26 -0.32 14.28 -12.58
N ASN A 27 0.87 14.68 -12.12
CA ASN A 27 1.74 13.78 -11.37
C ASN A 27 1.16 13.44 -9.98
N ARG A 28 0.50 14.40 -9.33
CA ARG A 28 -0.21 14.18 -8.06
C ARG A 28 -1.29 13.11 -8.23
N ASP A 29 -2.16 13.28 -9.22
CA ASP A 29 -3.27 12.37 -9.46
C ASP A 29 -2.76 10.98 -9.90
N ALA A 30 -1.71 10.93 -10.72
CA ALA A 30 -1.04 9.69 -11.09
C ALA A 30 -0.40 8.98 -9.88
N SER A 31 0.19 9.72 -8.94
CA SER A 31 0.75 9.16 -7.72
C SER A 31 -0.32 8.57 -6.81
N ILE A 32 -1.47 9.24 -6.68
CA ILE A 32 -2.63 8.72 -5.94
C ILE A 32 -3.15 7.44 -6.59
N GLN A 33 -3.26 7.40 -7.92
CA GLN A 33 -3.68 6.20 -8.63
C GLN A 33 -2.69 5.03 -8.42
N ARG A 34 -1.38 5.31 -8.42
CA ARG A 34 -0.35 4.29 -8.13
C ARG A 34 -0.45 3.80 -6.69
N PHE A 35 -0.71 4.69 -5.73
CA PHE A 35 -0.98 4.32 -4.34
C PHE A 35 -2.14 3.30 -4.23
N GLU A 36 -3.24 3.50 -4.96
CA GLU A 36 -4.35 2.54 -4.94
C GLU A 36 -3.92 1.13 -5.41
N PHE A 37 -3.15 1.05 -6.49
CA PHE A 37 -2.68 -0.22 -7.03
C PHE A 37 -1.68 -0.90 -6.09
N VAL A 38 -0.74 -0.14 -5.54
CA VAL A 38 0.25 -0.66 -4.57
C VAL A 38 -0.45 -1.17 -3.32
N PHE A 39 -1.41 -0.40 -2.78
CA PHE A 39 -2.21 -0.83 -1.64
C PHE A 39 -2.98 -2.12 -1.94
N GLU A 40 -3.64 -2.18 -3.11
CA GLU A 40 -4.41 -3.37 -3.54
C GLU A 40 -3.54 -4.62 -3.62
N LEU A 41 -2.32 -4.49 -4.16
CA LEU A 41 -1.37 -5.58 -4.24
C LEU A 41 -0.81 -5.95 -2.86
N ALA A 42 -0.50 -4.97 -2.01
CA ALA A 42 0.02 -5.18 -0.66
C ALA A 42 -0.92 -6.05 0.19
N TRP A 43 -2.21 -5.73 0.26
CA TRP A 43 -3.14 -6.53 1.06
C TRP A 43 -3.44 -7.89 0.41
N LYS A 44 -3.34 -8.01 -0.92
CA LYS A 44 -3.46 -9.30 -1.62
C LYS A 44 -2.29 -10.23 -1.31
N ILE A 45 -1.05 -9.75 -1.36
CA ILE A 45 0.12 -10.59 -1.02
C ILE A 45 0.08 -11.00 0.46
N CYS A 46 -0.26 -10.07 1.36
CA CYS A 46 -0.48 -10.39 2.78
C CYS A 46 -1.56 -11.45 2.97
N LYS A 47 -2.68 -11.37 2.24
CA LYS A 47 -3.75 -12.36 2.29
C LYS A 47 -3.27 -13.74 1.85
N VAL A 48 -2.47 -13.83 0.79
CA VAL A 48 -1.90 -15.10 0.31
C VAL A 48 -0.95 -15.68 1.34
N PHE A 49 -0.02 -14.87 1.86
CA PHE A 49 0.90 -15.28 2.93
C PHE A 49 0.15 -15.79 4.17
N LEU A 50 -0.79 -15.01 4.70
CA LEU A 50 -1.56 -15.38 5.88
C LEU A 50 -2.35 -16.67 5.68
N LYS A 51 -2.88 -16.90 4.47
CA LYS A 51 -3.59 -18.14 4.14
C LYS A 51 -2.69 -19.36 4.24
N GLU A 52 -1.44 -19.27 3.82
CA GLU A 52 -0.45 -20.34 3.96
C GLU A 52 -0.07 -20.60 5.42
N GLN A 53 -0.13 -19.57 6.27
CA GLN A 53 0.00 -19.68 7.72
C GLN A 53 -1.28 -20.16 8.43
N GLY A 54 -2.30 -20.63 7.68
CA GLY A 54 -3.56 -21.12 8.23
C GLY A 54 -4.57 -20.03 8.62
N PHE A 55 -4.30 -18.75 8.30
CA PHE A 55 -5.19 -17.64 8.63
C PHE A 55 -5.94 -17.09 7.41
N ILE A 56 -7.28 -17.07 7.47
CA ILE A 56 -8.12 -16.54 6.39
C ILE A 56 -8.62 -15.13 6.74
N CYS A 57 -8.09 -14.13 6.04
CA CYS A 57 -8.61 -12.77 6.04
C CYS A 57 -9.46 -12.49 4.79
N ARG A 58 -10.56 -11.73 4.95
CA ARG A 58 -11.54 -11.43 3.88
C ARG A 58 -11.70 -9.93 3.59
N SER A 59 -10.95 -9.08 4.27
CA SER A 59 -10.98 -7.63 4.05
C SER A 59 -9.58 -7.05 4.29
N PRO A 60 -9.22 -5.93 3.64
CA PRO A 60 -7.92 -5.28 3.84
C PRO A 60 -7.65 -5.00 5.32
N LYS A 61 -8.63 -4.42 6.03
CA LYS A 61 -8.54 -4.14 7.47
C LYS A 61 -8.21 -5.39 8.31
N LYS A 62 -8.86 -6.52 8.03
CA LYS A 62 -8.57 -7.77 8.75
C LYS A 62 -7.19 -8.33 8.35
N CYS A 63 -6.82 -8.25 7.08
CA CYS A 63 -5.52 -8.71 6.61
C CYS A 63 -4.37 -7.91 7.23
N MET A 64 -4.44 -6.58 7.25
CA MET A 64 -3.36 -5.75 7.82
C MET A 64 -3.21 -5.94 9.33
N LYS A 65 -4.32 -6.05 10.08
CA LYS A 65 -4.25 -6.37 11.52
C LYS A 65 -3.55 -7.70 11.82
N GLU A 66 -3.72 -8.68 10.95
CA GLU A 66 -3.14 -10.00 11.13
C GLU A 66 -1.70 -10.04 10.61
N ALA A 67 -1.41 -9.32 9.52
CA ALA A 67 -0.05 -9.08 9.07
C ALA A 67 0.81 -8.46 10.18
N PHE A 68 0.26 -7.53 10.96
CA PHE A 68 0.93 -6.98 12.14
C PHE A 68 1.22 -8.03 13.21
N LYS A 69 0.26 -8.88 13.56
CA LYS A 69 0.46 -9.98 14.52
C LYS A 69 1.50 -11.00 14.08
N PHE A 70 1.58 -11.25 12.77
CA PHE A 70 2.60 -12.11 12.15
C PHE A 70 3.94 -11.38 11.92
N GLY A 71 4.06 -10.11 12.33
CA GLY A 71 5.28 -9.31 12.19
C GLY A 71 5.68 -9.02 10.75
N LEU A 72 4.75 -9.09 9.79
CA LEU A 72 4.98 -8.66 8.40
C LEU A 72 5.07 -7.13 8.28
N ILE A 73 4.38 -6.43 9.19
CA ILE A 73 4.37 -4.97 9.27
C ILE A 73 4.60 -4.56 10.73
N LYS A 74 5.16 -3.37 10.94
CA LYS A 74 5.56 -2.88 12.27
C LYS A 74 4.60 -1.88 12.90
N ASP A 75 3.74 -1.26 12.11
CA ASP A 75 2.84 -0.20 12.53
C ASP A 75 1.47 -0.36 11.87
N ASP A 76 0.53 -1.01 12.55
CA ASP A 76 -0.82 -1.22 12.01
C ASP A 76 -1.63 0.08 11.89
N SER A 77 -1.28 1.12 12.65
CA SER A 77 -1.96 2.42 12.61
C SER A 77 -1.75 3.14 11.28
N ALA A 78 -0.53 3.11 10.73
CA ALA A 78 -0.24 3.65 9.41
C ALA A 78 -1.06 2.95 8.31
N TRP A 79 -1.20 1.62 8.39
CA TRP A 79 -2.00 0.85 7.44
C TRP A 79 -3.51 1.08 7.58
N LEU A 80 -4.00 1.34 8.79
CA LEU A 80 -5.38 1.76 9.00
C LEU A 80 -5.64 3.13 8.36
N ASN A 81 -4.70 4.08 8.49
CA ASN A 81 -4.81 5.39 7.82
C ASN A 81 -4.80 5.25 6.29
N MET A 82 -3.97 4.36 5.73
CA MET A 82 -3.98 4.07 4.29
C MET A 82 -5.33 3.52 3.82
N ILE A 83 -6.00 2.67 4.62
CA ILE A 83 -7.33 2.16 4.28
C ILE A 83 -8.33 3.31 4.16
N GLU A 84 -8.32 4.24 5.11
CA GLU A 84 -9.22 5.40 5.08
C GLU A 84 -8.89 6.31 3.89
N ASP A 85 -7.61 6.60 3.64
CA ASP A 85 -7.19 7.40 2.49
C ASP A 85 -7.54 6.75 1.15
N ARG A 86 -7.37 5.43 1.04
CA ARG A 86 -7.78 4.66 -0.14
C ARG A 86 -9.28 4.74 -0.37
N ASN A 87 -10.11 4.80 0.68
CA ASN A 87 -11.55 5.03 0.52
C ASN A 87 -11.85 6.47 0.07
N LEU A 88 -11.01 7.43 0.45
CA LEU A 88 -11.15 8.83 0.06
C LEU A 88 -10.67 9.14 -1.36
N THR A 89 -9.94 8.23 -2.04
CA THR A 89 -9.46 8.49 -3.40
C THR A 89 -10.59 8.68 -4.41
N ALA A 90 -11.74 8.04 -4.20
CA ALA A 90 -12.96 8.26 -4.99
C ALA A 90 -13.49 9.72 -4.89
N HIS A 91 -13.01 10.50 -3.92
CA HIS A 91 -13.37 11.90 -3.70
C HIS A 91 -12.26 12.89 -4.10
N THR A 92 -11.22 12.45 -4.81
CA THR A 92 -10.08 13.28 -5.24
C THR A 92 -10.43 14.38 -6.23
N TYR A 93 -11.63 14.37 -6.83
CA TYR A 93 -12.19 15.52 -7.53
C TYR A 93 -12.29 16.77 -6.63
N LYS A 94 -12.27 16.61 -5.30
CA LYS A 94 -12.04 17.69 -4.34
C LYS A 94 -10.54 17.84 -4.14
N GLU A 95 -9.98 18.92 -4.67
CA GLU A 95 -8.53 19.18 -4.65
C GLU A 95 -7.90 19.10 -3.25
N LYS A 96 -8.59 19.59 -2.21
CA LYS A 96 -8.11 19.49 -0.82
C LYS A 96 -7.90 18.04 -0.35
N ILE A 97 -8.72 17.10 -0.83
CA ILE A 97 -8.58 15.67 -0.52
C ILE A 97 -7.37 15.10 -1.24
N ALA A 98 -7.22 15.40 -2.54
CA ALA A 98 -6.08 14.95 -3.33
C ALA A 98 -4.74 15.45 -2.75
N GLU A 99 -4.66 16.73 -2.39
CA GLU A 99 -3.49 17.32 -1.74
C GLU A 99 -3.17 16.66 -0.40
N ALA A 100 -4.20 16.42 0.42
CA ALA A 100 -4.03 15.77 1.71
C ALA A 100 -3.48 14.33 1.55
N ILE A 101 -4.06 13.52 0.65
CA ILE A 101 -3.60 12.16 0.38
C ILE A 101 -2.17 12.20 -0.18
N PHE A 102 -1.91 13.03 -1.18
CA PHE A 102 -0.58 13.15 -1.80
C PHE A 102 0.52 13.47 -0.77
N SER A 103 0.24 14.38 0.17
CA SER A 103 1.19 14.75 1.23
C SER A 103 1.58 13.60 2.16
N ARG A 104 0.77 12.54 2.24
CA ARG A 104 1.03 11.34 3.06
C ARG A 104 1.71 10.21 2.29
N LEU A 105 1.75 10.28 0.95
CA LEU A 105 2.25 9.17 0.13
C LEU A 105 3.71 8.84 0.35
N SER A 106 4.56 9.83 0.70
CA SER A 106 5.97 9.57 1.03
C SER A 106 6.11 8.67 2.26
N ASN A 107 5.32 8.91 3.31
CA ASN A 107 5.27 8.03 4.48
C ASN A 107 4.69 6.65 4.11
N TYR A 108 3.68 6.60 3.23
CA TYR A 108 3.12 5.33 2.80
C TYR A 108 4.10 4.50 1.98
N LEU A 109 4.92 5.15 1.14
CA LEU A 109 5.99 4.50 0.40
C LEU A 109 6.97 3.78 1.33
N GLU A 110 7.38 4.42 2.43
CA GLU A 110 8.25 3.79 3.42
C GLU A 110 7.62 2.52 4.02
N LYS A 111 6.33 2.56 4.37
CA LYS A 111 5.62 1.38 4.91
C LYS A 111 5.45 0.27 3.88
N PHE A 112 5.27 0.61 2.60
CA PHE A 112 5.27 -0.40 1.54
C PHE A 112 6.65 -1.05 1.39
N LYS A 113 7.74 -0.28 1.46
CA LYS A 113 9.11 -0.83 1.44
C LYS A 113 9.41 -1.69 2.66
N GLU A 114 8.91 -1.32 3.84
CA GLU A 114 9.01 -2.18 5.04
C GLU A 114 8.34 -3.54 4.82
N LEU A 115 7.15 -3.56 4.21
CA LEU A 115 6.45 -4.80 3.87
C LEU A 115 7.21 -5.60 2.79
N GLU A 116 7.74 -4.95 1.76
CA GLU A 116 8.57 -5.59 0.72
C GLU A 116 9.74 -6.34 1.35
N ASN A 117 10.55 -5.65 2.16
CA ASN A 117 11.70 -6.23 2.85
C ASN A 117 11.29 -7.41 3.75
N SER A 118 10.20 -7.27 4.50
CA SER A 118 9.72 -8.35 5.36
C SER A 118 9.25 -9.58 4.56
N LEU A 119 8.76 -9.40 3.34
CA LEU A 119 8.33 -10.50 2.49
C LEU A 119 9.51 -11.15 1.76
N ASP A 120 10.52 -10.39 1.35
CA ASP A 120 11.76 -10.91 0.75
C ASP A 120 12.50 -11.87 1.69
N GLU A 121 12.41 -11.67 3.00
CA GLU A 121 13.01 -12.58 4.00
C GLU A 121 12.20 -13.88 4.21
N ARG A 122 10.98 -13.96 3.67
CA ARG A 122 9.99 -15.01 4.03
C ARG A 122 9.41 -15.78 2.85
N ILE A 123 9.58 -15.29 1.62
CA ILE A 123 9.14 -15.92 0.36
C ILE A 123 10.35 -16.48 -0.36
#